data_AF-E9ELF8-F1
#
_entry.id   AF-E9ELF8-F1
#
_cell.length_a   1.000
_cell.length_b   1.000
_cell.length_c   1.000
_cell.angle_alpha   90.00
_cell.angle_beta   90.00
_cell.angle_gamma   90.00
#
_symmetry.space_group_name_H-M   'P 1'
#
loop_
_entity.id
_entity.type
_entity.pdbx_description
1 polymer ?
#
loop_
_entity_poly.entity_id
_entity_poly.type
_entity_poly.pdbx_seq_one_letter_code
_entity_poly.pdbx_strand_id
1 'polypeptide(L)'
;MLWDTTPCHGATSIAEKLTSLPLPKVLHHIQGFDAMPSNDEGGVLVLVKGVLLRGETEPAMKFVQSFQLLPDGDGYFIFNDIFRIH
;
A
#
# COMPACT_ATOMS: atom_id res chain seq x y z
N MET A 1 7.34 3.49 -4.76
CA MET A 1 6.58 3.66 -3.51
C MET A 1 6.65 5.11 -3.04
N LEU A 2 5.53 5.68 -2.61
CA LEU A 2 5.47 6.91 -1.84
C LEU A 2 4.90 6.56 -0.46
N TRP A 3 5.75 6.62 0.57
CA TRP A 3 5.32 6.42 1.95
C TRP A 3 5.12 7.78 2.60
N ASP A 4 3.86 8.15 2.85
CA ASP A 4 3.43 9.46 3.31
C ASP A 4 3.91 10.60 2.39
N THR A 5 5.11 11.12 2.60
CA THR A 5 5.73 12.19 1.78
C THR A 5 7.08 11.79 1.16
N THR A 6 7.61 10.61 1.47
CA THR A 6 8.95 10.19 1.05
C THR A 6 8.90 9.23 -0.14
N PRO A 7 9.39 9.64 -1.34
CA PRO A 7 9.47 8.74 -2.48
C PRO A 7 10.60 7.72 -2.29
N CYS A 8 10.38 6.52 -2.82
CA CYS A 8 11.32 5.41 -2.80
C CYS A 8 11.17 4.56 -4.07
N HIS A 9 12.29 4.20 -4.69
CA HIS A 9 12.32 3.53 -5.99
C HIS A 9 13.16 2.25 -5.92
N GLY A 10 12.74 1.21 -6.63
CA GLY A 10 13.43 -0.07 -6.69
C GLY A 10 13.15 -0.97 -5.50
N ALA A 11 13.11 -2.28 -5.74
CA ALA A 11 12.70 -3.27 -4.75
C ALA A 11 13.59 -3.26 -3.50
N THR A 12 14.91 -3.14 -3.66
CA THR A 12 15.86 -3.11 -2.53
C THR A 12 15.60 -1.94 -1.59
N SER A 13 15.56 -0.72 -2.13
CA SER A 13 15.32 0.47 -1.29
C SER A 13 13.92 0.49 -0.69
N ILE A 14 12.91 -0.04 -1.39
CA ILE A 14 11.55 -0.18 -0.86
C ILE A 14 11.55 -1.16 0.33
N ALA A 15 12.20 -2.32 0.21
CA ALA A 15 12.29 -3.30 1.28
C ALA A 15 13.06 -2.74 2.50
N GLU A 16 14.18 -2.07 2.28
CA GLU A 16 14.94 -1.37 3.32
C GLU A 16 14.08 -0.31 4.01
N LYS A 17 13.33 0.49 3.24
CA LYS A 17 12.44 1.51 3.80
C LYS A 17 11.37 0.86 4.68
N LEU A 18 10.65 -0.14 4.19
CA LEU A 18 9.60 -0.82 4.95
C LEU A 18 10.11 -1.48 6.23
N THR A 19 11.29 -2.09 6.18
CA THR A 19 11.93 -2.72 7.35
C THR A 19 12.49 -1.71 8.36
N SER A 20 12.89 -0.53 7.90
CA SER A 20 13.38 0.56 8.76
C SER A 20 12.29 1.30 9.55
N LEU A 21 11.03 1.20 9.12
CA LEU A 21 9.95 1.92 9.80
C LEU A 21 9.73 1.32 11.20
N PRO A 22 9.68 2.15 12.26
CA PRO A 22 9.41 1.68 13.62
C PRO A 22 7.91 1.40 13.80
N LEU A 23 7.35 0.53 12.97
CA LEU A 23 5.95 0.16 13.04
C LEU A 23 5.77 -0.85 14.18
N PRO A 24 5.00 -0.52 15.23
CA PRO A 24 4.54 -1.56 16.15
C PRO A 24 3.71 -2.58 15.37
N LYS A 25 3.42 -3.74 15.98
CA LYS A 25 2.48 -4.69 15.38
C LYS A 25 1.18 -3.95 15.05
N VAL A 26 0.93 -3.79 13.75
CA VAL A 26 -0.24 -3.10 13.21
C VAL A 26 -1.09 -4.13 12.48
N LEU A 27 -2.39 -4.14 12.79
CA LEU A 27 -3.36 -4.94 12.04
C LEU A 27 -4.07 -4.03 11.04
N HIS A 28 -3.97 -4.37 9.76
CA HIS A 28 -4.72 -3.69 8.71
C HIS A 28 -6.15 -4.23 8.69
N HIS A 29 -7.12 -3.36 8.93
CA HIS A 29 -8.53 -3.68 8.76
C HIS A 29 -9.07 -2.92 7.54
N ILE A 30 -9.28 -3.67 6.45
CA ILE A 30 -9.79 -3.13 5.18
C ILE A 30 -11.27 -2.80 5.33
N GLN A 31 -11.64 -1.55 5.10
CA GLN A 31 -13.04 -1.12 5.13
C GLN A 31 -13.70 -1.20 3.75
N GLY A 32 -12.89 -1.06 2.69
CA GLY A 32 -13.34 -1.23 1.32
C GLY A 32 -12.21 -0.97 0.34
N PHE A 33 -12.41 -1.42 -0.89
CA PHE A 33 -11.51 -1.12 -1.98
C PHE A 33 -12.28 -1.04 -3.30
N ASP A 34 -11.74 -0.28 -4.22
CA ASP A 34 -12.21 -0.13 -5.60
C ASP A 34 -11.06 -0.52 -6.53
N ALA A 35 -11.36 -1.14 -7.68
CA ALA A 35 -10.36 -1.51 -8.67
C ALA A 35 -10.84 -1.18 -10.09
N MET A 36 -9.93 -0.71 -10.94
CA MET A 36 -10.20 -0.36 -12.33
C MET A 36 -9.00 -0.73 -13.23
N PRO A 37 -9.21 -0.98 -14.54
CA PRO A 37 -8.12 -1.07 -15.49
C PRO A 37 -7.27 0.21 -15.47
N SER A 38 -5.95 0.07 -15.50
CA SER A 38 -4.99 1.19 -15.51
C SER A 38 -4.34 1.43 -16.88
N ASN A 39 -4.34 0.41 -17.75
CA ASN A 39 -3.85 0.46 -19.12
C ASN A 39 -4.49 -0.68 -19.95
N ASP A 40 -4.20 -0.70 -21.26
CA ASP A 40 -4.72 -1.71 -22.19
C ASP A 40 -3.95 -3.04 -22.14
N GLU A 41 -2.86 -3.11 -21.37
CA GLU A 41 -1.99 -4.29 -21.23
C GLU A 41 -2.40 -5.18 -20.04
N GLY A 42 -3.54 -4.90 -19.40
CA GLY A 42 -4.05 -5.70 -18.29
C GLY A 42 -3.59 -5.24 -16.90
N GLY A 43 -2.98 -4.07 -16.80
CA GLY A 43 -2.65 -3.45 -15.52
C GLY A 43 -3.90 -2.99 -14.76
N VAL A 44 -3.85 -3.01 -13.43
CA VAL A 44 -4.99 -2.71 -12.55
C VAL A 44 -4.60 -1.61 -11.55
N LEU A 45 -5.41 -0.57 -11.44
CA LEU A 45 -5.32 0.43 -10.39
C LEU A 45 -6.29 0.06 -9.27
N VAL A 46 -5.79 -0.04 -8.05
CA VAL A 46 -6.56 -0.38 -6.84
C VAL A 46 -6.47 0.78 -5.86
N LEU A 47 -7.61 1.19 -5.30
CA LEU A 47 -7.70 2.13 -4.18
C LEU A 47 -8.25 1.39 -2.96
N VAL A 48 -7.49 1.40 -1.87
CA VAL A 48 -7.84 0.73 -0.61
C VAL A 48 -8.07 1.80 0.46
N LYS A 49 -9.15 1.65 1.22
CA LYS A 49 -9.46 2.46 2.40
C LYS A 49 -9.59 1.54 3.61
N GLY A 50 -9.01 1.93 4.73
CA GLY A 50 -9.06 1.10 5.93
C GLY A 50 -8.63 1.83 7.18
N VAL A 51 -8.45 1.03 8.24
CA VAL A 51 -7.86 1.49 9.50
C VAL A 51 -6.70 0.59 9.92
N LEU A 52 -5.70 1.18 10.56
CA LEU A 52 -4.61 0.50 11.26
C LEU A 52 -4.95 0.41 12.74
N LEU A 53 -4.92 -0.80 13.28
CA LEU A 53 -5.12 -1.06 14.71
C LEU A 53 -3.76 -1.36 15.36
N ARG A 54 -3.44 -0.66 16.45
CA ARG A 54 -2.18 -0.77 17.19
C ARG A 54 -2.48 -1.22 18.63
N GLY A 55 -2.63 -2.53 18.83
CA GLY A 55 -3.08 -3.07 20.12
C GLY A 55 -4.55 -2.73 20.44
N GLU A 56 -4.99 -3.07 21.66
CA GLU A 56 -6.40 -3.00 22.04
C GLU A 56 -6.85 -1.61 22.54
N THR A 57 -5.91 -0.79 23.02
CA THR A 57 -6.22 0.49 23.68
C THR A 57 -5.90 1.73 22.85
N GLU A 58 -5.14 1.60 21.75
CA GLU A 58 -4.82 2.76 20.91
C GLU A 58 -5.95 3.07 19.93
N PRO A 59 -6.15 4.37 19.61
CA PRO A 59 -7.12 4.75 18.60
C PRO A 59 -6.73 4.21 17.21
N ALA A 60 -7.72 3.68 16.50
CA ALA A 60 -7.56 3.26 15.11
C ALA A 60 -7.18 4.45 14.23
N MET A 61 -6.16 4.29 13.38
CA MET A 61 -5.73 5.32 12.44
C MET A 61 -6.28 5.03 11.06
N LYS A 62 -6.85 6.01 10.36
CA LYS A 62 -7.35 5.78 9.00
C LYS A 62 -6.19 5.76 8.03
N PHE A 63 -6.29 4.96 6.99
CA PHE A 63 -5.33 4.99 5.91
C PHE A 63 -6.02 4.88 4.56
N VAL A 64 -5.34 5.41 3.55
CA VAL A 64 -5.65 5.21 2.15
C VAL A 64 -4.39 4.71 1.48
N GLN A 65 -4.51 3.68 0.65
CA GLN A 65 -3.40 3.16 -0.12
C GLN A 65 -3.84 2.89 -1.56
N SER A 66 -3.01 3.31 -2.52
CA SER A 66 -3.24 3.03 -3.93
C SER A 66 -2.14 2.13 -4.48
N PHE A 67 -2.53 1.11 -5.23
CA PHE A 67 -1.61 0.22 -5.93
C PHE A 67 -1.86 0.28 -7.43
N GLN A 68 -0.81 0.40 -8.23
CA GLN A 68 -0.86 0.05 -9.64
C GLN A 68 -0.17 -1.30 -9.83
N LEU A 69 -0.95 -2.28 -10.24
CA LEU A 69 -0.52 -3.63 -10.54
C LEU A 69 -0.24 -3.74 -12.03
N LEU A 70 0.91 -4.29 -12.40
CA LEU A 70 1.21 -4.65 -13.78
C LEU A 70 1.40 -6.18 -13.87
N PRO A 71 1.01 -6.82 -14.99
CA PRO A 71 1.17 -8.26 -15.15
C PRO A 71 2.64 -8.68 -15.10
N ASP A 72 2.91 -9.82 -14.48
CA ASP A 72 4.21 -10.51 -14.50
C ASP A 72 3.97 -12.03 -14.44
N GLY A 73 4.17 -12.70 -15.58
CA GLY A 73 3.82 -14.11 -15.75
C GLY A 73 2.35 -14.39 -15.47
N ASP A 74 2.08 -15.34 -14.58
CA ASP A 74 0.73 -15.73 -14.15
C ASP A 74 0.18 -14.84 -13.01
N GLY A 75 0.87 -13.75 -12.67
CA GLY A 75 0.54 -12.89 -11.55
C GLY A 75 0.70 -11.40 -11.85
N TYR A 76 0.89 -10.63 -10.78
CA TYR A 76 1.07 -9.19 -10.82
C TYR A 76 2.21 -8.77 -9.89
N PHE A 77 2.91 -7.71 -10.26
CA PHE A 77 3.77 -6.97 -9.34
C PHE A 77 3.23 -5.56 -9.12
N ILE A 78 3.61 -4.97 -7.99
CA ILE A 78 3.24 -3.60 -7.63
C ILE A 78 4.23 -2.66 -8.32
N PHE A 79 3.77 -1.94 -9.34
CA PHE A 79 4.56 -0.92 -10.03
C PHE A 79 4.55 0.41 -9.27
N ASN A 80 3.36 0.87 -8.86
CA ASN A 80 3.20 2.03 -7.99
C ASN A 80 2.51 1.64 -6.69
N ASP A 81 3.00 2.19 -5.58
CA ASP A 81 2.42 2.09 -4.24
C ASP A 81 2.43 3.49 -3.62
N ILE A 82 1.28 4.00 -3.21
CA ILE A 82 1.14 5.27 -2.52
C ILE A 82 0.36 5.03 -1.24
N PHE A 83 0.99 5.26 -0.09
CA PHE A 83 0.38 5.11 1.22
C PHE A 83 0.25 6.46 1.95
N ARG A 84 -0.93 6.72 2.50
CA ARG A 84 -1.24 7.89 3.34
C ARG A 84 -1.99 7.47 4.60
N ILE A 85 -1.60 8.07 5.72
CA ILE A 85 -2.26 7.90 7.01
C ILE A 85 -2.99 9.19 7.41
N HIS A 86 -4.15 9.06 8.04
CA HIS A 86 -5.04 10.14 8.46
C HIS A 86 -5.48 9.97 9.92
#